data_AF-A0A2S6TTL5-F1
#
_entry.id   AF-A0A2S6TTL5-F1
#
_cell.length_a   1.000
_cell.length_b   1.000
_cell.length_c   1.000
_cell.angle_alpha   90.00
_cell.angle_beta   90.00
_cell.angle_gamma   90.00
#
_symmetry.space_group_name_H-M   'P 1'
#
loop_
_entity.id
_entity.type
_entity.pdbx_description
1 polymer ?
#
loop_
_entity_poly.entity_id
_entity_poly.type
_entity_poly.pdbx_seq_one_letter_code
_entity_poly.pdbx_strand_id
1 'polypeptide(L)'
;MPYNLVARATGKTIPITPLTGDDFKGWLKKADKRLVAWASAAGFDASGGTTLLLPDLGGGIAGVLLGIEGDDDIWSWSSCVETLPAGRYAIPSQTGAKLGTNAA
;
A
#
# COMPACT_ATOMS: atom_id res chain seq x y z
N MET A 1 25.14 8.76 7.99
CA MET A 1 24.01 8.23 7.19
C MET A 1 22.82 9.13 7.45
N PRO A 2 22.25 9.81 6.46
CA PRO A 2 21.04 10.60 6.69
C PRO A 2 19.90 9.64 7.02
N TYR A 3 19.18 9.90 8.10
CA TYR A 3 17.94 9.21 8.39
C TYR A 3 16.87 9.75 7.43
N ASN A 4 16.36 8.91 6.52
CA ASN A 4 15.34 9.30 5.52
C ASN A 4 13.93 9.42 6.11
N LEU A 5 13.82 9.63 7.42
CA LEU A 5 12.56 9.77 8.15
C LEU A 5 12.17 11.25 8.22
N VAL A 6 10.88 11.51 8.03
CA VAL A 6 10.31 12.85 8.00
C VAL A 6 9.12 12.92 8.95
N ALA A 7 9.10 13.90 9.84
CA ALA A 7 8.13 13.95 10.94
C ALA A 7 6.70 14.31 10.51
N ARG A 8 6.50 14.87 9.30
CA ARG A 8 5.20 15.39 8.85
C ARG A 8 4.88 14.95 7.42
N ALA A 9 3.68 14.37 7.26
CA ALA A 9 3.10 14.10 5.96
C ALA A 9 2.71 15.40 5.23
N THR A 10 2.74 15.37 3.90
CA THR A 10 2.28 16.47 3.03
C THR A 10 1.21 15.93 2.10
N GLY A 11 0.52 16.80 1.35
CA GLY A 11 -0.46 16.35 0.34
C GLY A 11 0.13 15.48 -0.78
N LYS A 12 1.46 15.40 -0.91
CA LYS A 12 2.17 14.53 -1.87
C LYS A 12 2.70 13.24 -1.23
N THR A 13 2.41 13.00 0.05
CA THR A 13 2.85 11.78 0.73
C THR A 13 1.97 10.62 0.31
N ILE A 14 2.59 9.58 -0.24
CA ILE A 14 1.92 8.41 -0.79
C ILE A 14 1.62 7.43 0.36
N PRO A 15 0.37 7.04 0.59
CA PRO A 15 0.04 6.07 1.63
C PRO A 15 0.46 4.65 1.22
N ILE A 16 1.06 3.91 2.16
CA ILE A 16 1.23 2.45 2.05
C ILE A 16 0.13 1.77 2.85
N THR A 17 -0.60 0.85 2.22
CA THR A 17 -1.69 0.08 2.84
C THR A 17 -1.26 -1.39 2.91
N PRO A 18 -0.86 -1.90 4.09
CA PRO A 18 -0.58 -3.30 4.30
C PRO A 18 -1.88 -4.10 4.31
N LEU A 19 -1.90 -5.23 3.62
CA LEU A 19 -3.05 -6.12 3.52
C LEU A 19 -2.57 -7.56 3.62
N THR A 20 -3.27 -8.35 4.44
CA THR A 20 -3.23 -9.82 4.31
C THR A 20 -4.03 -10.26 3.09
N GLY A 21 -3.85 -11.50 2.64
CA GLY A 21 -4.65 -12.07 1.55
C GLY A 21 -6.16 -12.00 1.81
N ASP A 22 -6.59 -12.08 3.07
CA ASP A 22 -8.01 -11.96 3.43
C ASP A 22 -8.49 -10.51 3.46
N ASP A 23 -7.67 -9.58 4.00
CA ASP A 23 -7.97 -8.15 3.95
C ASP A 23 -8.02 -7.63 2.51
N PHE A 24 -7.21 -8.18 1.61
CA PHE A 24 -7.24 -7.83 0.20
C PHE A 24 -8.58 -8.14 -0.47
N LYS A 25 -9.20 -9.28 -0.14
CA LYS A 25 -10.57 -9.60 -0.59
C LYS A 25 -11.58 -8.58 -0.07
N GLY A 26 -11.40 -8.11 1.17
CA GLY A 26 -12.21 -7.04 1.76
C GLY A 26 -12.00 -5.69 1.07
N TRP A 27 -10.76 -5.36 0.73
CA TRP A 27 -10.38 -4.16 0.00
C TRP A 27 -10.99 -4.14 -1.40
N LEU A 28 -10.92 -5.25 -2.15
CA LEU A 28 -11.50 -5.36 -3.50
C LEU A 28 -13.00 -5.07 -3.54
N LYS A 29 -13.75 -5.37 -2.47
CA LYS A 29 -15.19 -5.09 -2.38
C LYS A 29 -15.50 -3.61 -2.20
N LYS A 30 -14.55 -2.83 -1.68
CA LYS A 30 -14.70 -1.40 -1.35
C LYS A 30 -14.03 -0.49 -2.38
N ALA A 31 -12.97 -0.98 -3.02
CA ALA A 31 -12.22 -0.24 -4.03
C ALA A 31 -13.07 0.06 -5.26
N ASP A 32 -12.75 1.15 -5.96
CA ASP A 32 -13.38 1.46 -7.23
C ASP A 32 -13.04 0.42 -8.30
N LYS A 33 -13.92 0.31 -9.31
CA LYS A 33 -13.78 -0.70 -10.37
C LYS A 33 -12.47 -0.60 -11.14
N ARG A 34 -11.90 0.60 -11.28
CA ARG A 34 -10.63 0.81 -12.00
C ARG A 34 -9.47 0.21 -11.20
N LEU A 35 -9.41 0.46 -9.90
CA LEU A 35 -8.38 -0.10 -9.03
C LEU A 35 -8.52 -1.63 -8.86
N VAL A 36 -9.74 -2.17 -8.83
CA VAL A 36 -9.97 -3.61 -8.84
C VAL A 36 -9.44 -4.25 -10.12
N ALA A 37 -9.78 -3.69 -11.28
CA ALA A 37 -9.29 -4.16 -12.57
C ALA A 37 -7.77 -4.04 -12.67
N TRP A 38 -7.19 -2.95 -12.14
CA TRP A 38 -5.75 -2.74 -12.08
C TRP A 38 -5.05 -3.82 -11.26
N ALA A 39 -5.54 -4.09 -10.04
CA ALA A 39 -4.96 -5.11 -9.17
C ALA A 39 -5.02 -6.50 -9.82
N SER A 40 -6.14 -6.82 -10.48
CA SER A 40 -6.28 -8.07 -11.22
C SER A 40 -5.34 -8.15 -12.43
N ALA A 41 -5.19 -7.07 -13.21
CA ALA A 41 -4.30 -7.04 -14.36
C ALA A 41 -2.82 -7.12 -13.95
N ALA A 42 -2.47 -6.57 -12.79
CA ALA A 42 -1.16 -6.67 -12.19
C ALA A 42 -0.88 -8.05 -11.55
N GLY A 43 -1.90 -8.91 -11.41
CA GLY A 43 -1.77 -10.22 -10.77
C GLY A 43 -1.46 -10.13 -9.27
N PHE A 44 -1.82 -9.03 -8.61
CA PHE A 44 -1.55 -8.82 -7.20
C PHE A 44 -2.53 -9.63 -6.33
N ASP A 45 -2.00 -10.39 -5.37
CA ASP A 45 -2.76 -11.28 -4.48
C ASP A 45 -2.54 -10.98 -2.99
N ALA A 46 -1.75 -9.96 -2.67
CA ALA A 46 -1.31 -9.60 -1.32
C ALA A 46 -0.48 -10.68 -0.59
N SER A 47 0.27 -11.50 -1.34
CA SER A 47 1.31 -12.36 -0.76
C SER A 47 2.37 -11.56 -0.01
N GLY A 48 2.93 -12.12 1.07
CA GLY A 48 3.96 -11.49 1.89
C GLY A 48 5.09 -10.87 1.06
N GLY A 49 5.38 -9.61 1.32
CA GLY A 49 6.46 -8.85 0.69
C GLY A 49 6.20 -8.39 -0.74
N THR A 50 5.02 -8.67 -1.31
CA THR A 50 4.62 -8.15 -2.62
C THR A 50 4.12 -6.72 -2.51
N THR A 51 4.31 -5.92 -3.55
CA THR A 51 3.89 -4.51 -3.57
C THR A 51 3.16 -4.19 -4.87
N LEU A 52 2.07 -3.42 -4.78
CA LEU A 52 1.34 -2.89 -5.93
C LEU A 52 1.24 -1.37 -5.86
N LEU A 53 1.76 -0.69 -6.88
CA LEU A 53 1.55 0.75 -7.06
C LEU A 53 0.14 1.01 -7.64
N LEU A 54 -0.62 1.88 -6.99
CA LEU A 54 -1.95 2.28 -7.42
C LEU A 54 -1.86 3.59 -8.23
N PRO A 55 -2.35 3.62 -9.46
CA PRO A 55 -2.31 4.82 -10.30
C PRO A 55 -3.33 5.85 -9.85
N ASP A 56 -2.96 7.13 -9.86
CA ASP A 56 -3.92 8.23 -9.80
C ASP A 56 -4.63 8.43 -11.16
N LEU A 57 -5.46 9.46 -11.29
CA LEU A 57 -6.15 9.78 -12.56
C LEU A 57 -5.25 10.49 -13.58
N GLY A 58 -4.13 11.07 -13.15
CA GLY A 58 -3.18 11.81 -13.98
C GLY A 58 -1.94 11.00 -14.40
N GLY A 59 -1.86 9.71 -14.06
CA GLY A 59 -0.72 8.83 -14.37
C GLY A 59 0.39 8.83 -13.32
N GLY A 60 0.19 9.48 -12.18
CA GLY A 60 1.05 9.39 -10.99
C GLY A 60 0.66 8.25 -10.06
N ILE A 61 1.25 8.22 -8.87
CA ILE A 61 1.00 7.20 -7.85
C ILE A 61 0.09 7.77 -6.77
N ALA A 62 -1.10 7.19 -6.63
CA ALA A 62 -2.09 7.54 -5.62
C ALA A 62 -1.84 6.83 -4.28
N GLY A 63 -1.21 5.66 -4.31
CA GLY A 63 -1.03 4.81 -3.14
C GLY A 63 -0.25 3.54 -3.46
N VAL A 64 0.04 2.78 -2.41
CA VAL A 64 0.72 1.50 -2.50
C VAL A 64 -0.03 0.47 -1.67
N LEU A 65 -0.24 -0.72 -2.21
CA LEU A 65 -0.64 -1.90 -1.43
C LEU A 65 0.60 -2.73 -1.13
N LEU A 66 0.74 -3.19 0.10
CA LEU A 66 1.80 -4.09 0.54
C LEU A 66 1.15 -5.40 1.03
N GLY A 67 1.52 -6.52 0.44
CA GLY A 67 1.15 -7.84 0.96
C GLY A 67 1.95 -8.16 2.23
N ILE A 68 1.25 -8.57 3.28
CA ILE A 68 1.83 -8.99 4.57
C ILE A 68 1.27 -10.35 4.99
N GLU A 69 2.05 -11.14 5.70
CA GLU A 69 1.56 -12.43 6.24
C GLU A 69 0.74 -12.24 7.54
N GLY A 70 0.95 -11.13 8.24
CA GLY A 70 0.24 -10.75 9.45
C GLY A 70 0.73 -9.41 9.99
N ASP A 71 0.07 -8.90 11.03
CA ASP A 71 0.32 -7.53 11.53
C ASP A 71 1.72 -7.33 12.11
N ASP A 72 2.35 -8.41 12.59
CA ASP A 72 3.70 -8.42 13.15
C ASP A 72 4.80 -8.74 12.11
N ASP A 73 4.43 -8.87 10.83
CA ASP A 73 5.35 -9.22 9.74
C ASP A 73 6.18 -8.02 9.28
N ILE A 74 7.25 -7.75 10.02
CA ILE A 74 8.22 -6.70 9.67
C ILE A 74 9.05 -7.03 8.41
N TRP A 75 9.12 -8.30 8.00
CA TRP A 75 9.95 -8.72 6.87
C TRP A 75 9.34 -8.32 5.54
N SER A 76 8.01 -8.42 5.42
CA SER A 76 7.28 -7.89 4.27
C SER A 76 7.51 -6.38 4.06
N TRP A 77 7.71 -5.61 5.13
CA TRP A 77 8.04 -4.18 5.00
C TRP A 77 9.42 -3.94 4.41
N SER A 78 10.37 -4.83 4.66
CA SER A 78 11.73 -4.70 4.14
C SER A 78 11.78 -4.85 2.62
N SER A 79 11.02 -5.79 2.04
CA SER A 79 11.02 -6.02 0.60
C SER A 79 10.36 -4.87 -0.18
N CYS A 80 9.39 -4.19 0.44
CA CYS A 80 8.69 -3.07 -0.18
C CYS A 80 9.67 -1.97 -0.62
N VAL A 81 10.67 -1.65 0.21
CA VAL A 81 11.64 -0.57 -0.03
C VAL A 81 12.37 -0.70 -1.37
N GLU A 82 12.64 -1.92 -1.83
CA GLU A 82 13.35 -2.17 -3.10
C GLU A 82 12.49 -1.88 -4.33
N THR A 83 11.16 -1.91 -4.17
CA THR A 83 10.20 -1.74 -5.27
C THR A 83 9.61 -0.34 -5.35
N LEU A 84 9.76 0.45 -4.29
CA LEU A 84 9.19 1.79 -4.22
C LEU A 84 10.00 2.78 -5.07
N PRO A 85 9.36 3.49 -6.01
CA PRO A 85 10.02 4.60 -6.70
C PRO A 85 10.32 5.75 -5.72
N ALA A 86 11.24 6.63 -6.13
CA ALA A 86 11.59 7.80 -5.32
C ALA A 86 10.35 8.61 -4.93
N GLY A 87 10.17 8.84 -3.63
CA GLY A 87 8.98 9.48 -3.10
C GLY A 87 8.97 9.56 -1.59
N ARG A 88 7.94 10.21 -1.05
CA ARG A 88 7.68 10.25 0.39
C ARG A 88 6.50 9.35 0.67
N TYR A 89 6.70 8.35 1.53
CA TYR A 89 5.67 7.38 1.87
C TYR A 89 5.25 7.50 3.33
N ALA A 90 3.97 7.24 3.60
CA ALA A 90 3.44 7.13 4.95
C ALA A 90 3.27 5.66 5.33
N ILE A 91 3.95 5.27 6.39
CA ILE A 91 3.66 4.02 7.11
C ILE A 91 2.39 4.29 7.92
N PRO A 92 1.36 3.43 7.83
CA PRO A 92 0.13 3.64 8.57
C PRO A 92 0.39 3.45 10.06
N SER A 93 -0.33 4.22 10.88
CA SER A 93 -0.25 4.11 12.35
C SER A 93 -0.89 2.83 12.90
N GLN A 94 -1.58 2.05 12.06
CA GLN A 94 -2.19 0.75 12.39
C GLN A 94 -2.03 -0.19 11.19
N THR A 95 -1.56 -1.41 11.42
CA THR A 95 -1.46 -2.50 10.43
C THR A 95 -2.67 -3.43 10.61
N GLY A 96 -3.25 -3.94 9.51
CA GLY A 96 -4.32 -4.96 9.52
C GLY A 96 -5.76 -4.47 9.78
N ALA A 97 -6.72 -4.97 8.99
CA ALA A 97 -8.19 -4.88 9.05
C ALA A 97 -8.91 -3.52 9.31
N LYS A 98 -8.30 -2.56 9.99
CA LYS A 98 -8.87 -1.27 10.40
C LYS A 98 -8.68 -0.13 9.39
N LEU A 99 -7.86 -0.32 8.35
CA LEU A 99 -7.56 0.73 7.35
C LEU A 99 -8.61 0.89 6.24
N GLY A 100 -9.61 0.00 6.14
CA GLY A 100 -10.57 -0.02 5.04
C GLY A 100 -11.64 1.09 5.03
N THR A 101 -11.36 2.31 5.53
CA THR A 101 -12.38 3.36 5.68
C THR A 101 -11.97 4.79 5.29
N ASN A 102 -10.74 5.10 4.88
CA ASN A 102 -10.37 6.51 4.63
C ASN A 102 -9.92 6.78 3.19
N ALA A 103 -10.90 6.89 2.28
CA ALA A 103 -10.80 7.73 1.10
C ALA A 103 -11.97 8.72 1.15
N ALA A 104 -11.73 9.89 1.72
CA ALA A 104 -12.57 11.07 1.66
C ALA A 104 -11.70 12.28 1.32
#